data_AF-A0AAV6WB91-F1
#
_entry.id   AF-A0AAV6WB91-F1
#
_cell.length_a   1.000
_cell.length_b   1.000
_cell.length_c   1.000
_cell.angle_alpha   90.00
_cell.angle_beta   90.00
_cell.angle_gamma   90.00
#
_symmetry.space_group_name_H-M   'P 1'
#
loop_
_entity.id
_entity.type
_entity.pdbx_description
1 polymer ?
#
loop_
_entity_poly.entity_id
_entity_poly.type
_entity_poly.pdbx_seq_one_letter_code
_entity_poly.pdbx_strand_id
1 'polypeptide(L)'
;MLQKIVNSGYYYLNWLSSSEYSTPIWAILIAGCFSILTLTLSLYLLLEHLSTYKNPEEQKFLIGVILMVPCYSVESFISLVNPRISVQIGILRDCYESFAMYSFGRYLIACLGMTIKLLF
;
A
#
# COMPACT_ATOMS: atom_id res chain seq x y z
N MET A 1 12.63 -1.22 -31.26
CA MET A 1 11.38 -0.68 -30.69
C MET A 1 11.46 -0.57 -29.16
N LEU A 2 11.86 -1.63 -28.44
CA LEU A 2 12.09 -1.63 -26.99
C LEU A 2 13.08 -0.57 -26.48
N GLN A 3 14.18 -0.31 -27.19
CA GLN A 3 15.15 0.72 -26.76
C GLN A 3 14.59 2.15 -26.77
N LYS A 4 13.62 2.47 -27.63
CA LYS A 4 12.99 3.81 -27.64
C LYS A 4 12.11 4.03 -26.41
N ILE A 5 11.42 2.99 -25.94
CA ILE A 5 10.58 3.04 -24.73
C ILE A 5 11.46 3.24 -23.50
N VAL A 6 12.57 2.50 -23.43
CA VAL A 6 13.56 2.60 -22.36
C VAL A 6 14.20 3.99 -22.32
N ASN A 7 14.64 4.51 -23.47
CA ASN A 7 15.27 5.85 -23.53
C ASN A 7 14.28 6.97 -23.17
N SER A 8 13.02 6.86 -23.61
CA SER A 8 11.94 7.79 -23.22
C SER A 8 11.76 7.83 -21.70
N GLY A 9 11.71 6.66 -21.04
CA GLY A 9 11.63 6.55 -19.58
C GLY A 9 12.81 7.21 -18.84
N TYR A 10 14.03 7.11 -19.37
CA TYR A 10 15.19 7.78 -18.81
C TYR A 10 15.09 9.31 -18.90
N TYR A 11 14.53 9.87 -19.97
CA TYR A 11 14.29 11.33 -20.05
C TYR A 11 13.24 11.80 -19.05
N TYR A 12 12.16 11.04 -18.82
CA TYR A 12 11.17 11.37 -17.78
C TYR A 12 11.75 11.28 -16.36
N LEU A 13 12.55 10.24 -16.07
CA LEU A 13 13.28 10.09 -14.79
C LEU A 13 14.27 11.24 -14.55
N ASN A 14 14.98 11.69 -15.59
CA ASN A 14 15.93 12.79 -15.49
C ASN A 14 15.22 14.15 -15.38
N TRP A 15 14.09 14.33 -16.06
CA TRP A 15 13.26 15.54 -15.94
C TRP A 15 12.64 15.68 -14.54
N LEU A 16 12.20 14.57 -13.93
CA LEU A 16 11.81 14.49 -12.51
C LEU A 16 12.97 14.79 -11.55
N SER A 17 14.21 14.47 -11.95
CA SER A 17 15.43 14.73 -11.16
C SER A 17 15.86 16.20 -11.15
N SER A 18 15.47 16.98 -12.16
CA SER A 18 15.83 18.41 -12.32
C SER A 18 14.88 19.39 -11.64
N SER A 19 13.78 18.93 -11.07
CA SER A 19 12.94 19.74 -10.20
C SER A 19 13.53 19.74 -8.79
N GLU A 20 14.35 20.73 -8.46
CA GLU A 20 14.70 21.02 -7.06
C GLU A 20 13.43 21.41 -6.30
N TYR A 21 12.70 20.40 -5.82
CA TYR A 21 11.53 20.58 -4.98
C TYR A 21 11.98 21.06 -3.60
N SER A 22 11.93 22.37 -3.38
CA SER A 22 12.03 22.96 -2.05
C SER A 22 10.69 22.75 -1.33
N THR A 23 10.51 21.57 -0.74
CA THR A 23 9.29 21.22 -0.03
C THR A 23 9.15 22.09 1.23
N PRO A 24 8.03 22.80 1.41
CA PRO A 24 7.86 23.64 2.58
C PRO A 24 7.80 22.74 3.83
N ILE A 25 8.63 23.06 4.83
CA ILE A 25 8.74 22.33 6.11
C ILE A 25 7.38 22.12 6.78
N TRP A 26 6.48 23.11 6.68
CA TRP A 26 5.12 23.03 7.20
C TRP A 26 4.31 21.89 6.57
N ALA A 27 4.46 21.64 5.27
CA ALA A 27 3.75 20.57 4.57
C ALA A 27 4.24 19.19 5.02
N ILE A 28 5.56 19.03 5.21
CA ILE A 28 6.14 17.78 5.72
C ILE A 28 5.65 17.50 7.14
N LEU A 29 5.56 18.53 7.99
CA LEU A 29 5.11 18.37 9.37
C LEU A 29 3.63 17.96 9.45
N ILE A 30 2.76 18.60 8.66
CA ILE A 30 1.33 18.26 8.60
C ILE A 30 1.13 16.86 8.01
N ALA A 31 1.80 16.54 6.89
CA ALA A 31 1.71 15.23 6.25
C ALA A 31 2.23 14.12 7.16
N GLY A 32 3.35 14.35 7.86
CA GLY A 32 3.92 13.41 8.82
C GLY A 32 2.97 13.15 9.99
N CYS A 33 2.36 14.20 10.55
CA CYS A 33 1.40 14.07 11.65
C CYS A 33 0.18 13.23 11.24
N PHE A 34 -0.39 13.50 10.06
CA PHE A 34 -1.53 12.74 9.54
C PHE A 34 -1.17 11.29 9.18
N SER A 35 0.06 11.05 8.72
CA SER A 35 0.57 9.70 8.46
C SER A 35 0.71 8.88 9.74
N ILE A 36 1.25 9.48 10.81
CA ILE A 36 1.34 8.84 12.13
C ILE A 36 -0.05 8.54 12.71
N LEU A 37 -1.00 9.45 12.56
CA LEU A 37 -2.39 9.22 12.97
C LEU A 37 -3.00 8.03 12.23
N THR A 38 -2.79 7.95 10.92
CA THR A 38 -3.29 6.85 10.08
C THR A 38 -2.67 5.51 10.48
N LEU A 39 -1.35 5.48 10.72
CA LEU A 39 -0.64 4.30 11.21
C LEU A 39 -1.19 3.85 12.57
N THR A 40 -1.35 4.77 13.50
CA THR A 40 -1.83 4.48 14.86
C THR A 40 -3.26 3.95 14.83
N LEU A 41 -4.14 4.56 14.04
CA LEU A 41 -5.54 4.14 13.90
C LEU A 41 -5.63 2.76 13.24
N SER A 42 -4.87 2.52 12.17
CA SER A 42 -4.81 1.22 11.49
C SER A 42 -4.33 0.11 12.44
N LEU A 43 -3.30 0.39 13.25
CA LEU A 43 -2.82 -0.54 14.28
C LEU A 43 -3.87 -0.81 15.36
N TYR A 44 -4.61 0.21 15.79
CA TYR A 44 -5.69 0.03 16.77
C TYR A 44 -6.80 -0.88 16.23
N LEU A 45 -7.28 -0.63 15.01
CA LEU A 45 -8.30 -1.46 14.36
C LEU A 45 -7.81 -2.91 14.19
N LEU A 46 -6.53 -3.09 13.85
CA LEU A 46 -5.92 -4.40 13.72
C LEU A 46 -5.91 -5.12 15.07
N LEU A 47 -5.48 -4.46 16.15
CA LEU A 47 -5.43 -5.05 17.49
C LEU A 47 -6.82 -5.40 18.03
N GLU A 48 -7.83 -4.57 17.79
CA GLU A 48 -9.21 -4.85 18.18
C GLU A 48 -9.76 -6.09 17.45
N HIS A 49 -9.50 -6.20 16.15
CA HIS A 49 -9.80 -7.41 15.38
C HIS A 49 -9.01 -8.62 15.91
N LEU A 50 -7.72 -8.47 16.23
CA LEU A 50 -6.90 -9.52 16.81
C LEU A 50 -7.38 -9.96 18.21
N SER A 51 -7.97 -9.05 18.98
CA SER A 51 -8.47 -9.35 20.34
C SER A 51 -9.76 -10.18 20.32
N THR A 52 -10.53 -10.14 19.24
CA THR A 52 -11.76 -10.94 19.06
C THR A 52 -11.47 -12.23 18.29
N TYR A 53 -10.30 -12.84 18.53
CA TYR A 53 -9.82 -14.01 17.79
C TYR A 53 -10.62 -15.27 18.11
N LYS A 54 -11.35 -15.77 17.11
CA LYS A 54 -11.94 -17.13 17.13
C LYS A 54 -11.39 -18.03 16.02
N ASN A 55 -10.96 -17.50 14.87
CA ASN A 55 -10.50 -18.28 13.71
C ASN A 55 -9.26 -17.64 13.02
N PRO A 56 -8.04 -18.20 13.20
CA PRO A 56 -6.79 -17.58 12.77
C PRO A 56 -6.50 -17.67 11.26
N GLU A 57 -7.24 -18.48 10.51
CA GLU A 57 -6.99 -18.72 9.07
C GLU A 57 -7.59 -17.61 8.20
N GLU A 58 -8.77 -17.11 8.56
CA GLU A 58 -9.50 -16.10 7.78
C GLU A 58 -9.04 -14.67 8.10
N GLN A 59 -8.59 -14.40 9.34
CA GLN A 59 -8.18 -13.06 9.77
C GLN A 59 -6.87 -12.57 9.12
N LYS A 60 -6.01 -13.48 8.66
CA LYS A 60 -4.77 -13.10 7.94
C LYS A 60 -5.04 -12.34 6.65
N PHE A 61 -6.16 -12.63 5.99
CA PHE A 61 -6.56 -11.95 4.76
C PHE A 61 -7.09 -10.53 5.03
N LEU A 62 -7.79 -10.34 6.16
CA LEU A 62 -8.30 -9.03 6.57
C LEU A 62 -7.17 -8.06 6.94
N ILE A 63 -6.08 -8.57 7.54
CA ILE A 63 -4.89 -7.78 7.88
C ILE A 63 -4.27 -7.14 6.63
N GLY A 64 -4.22 -7.86 5.50
CA GLY A 64 -3.72 -7.31 4.23
C GLY A 64 -4.57 -6.16 3.68
N VAL A 65 -5.88 -6.15 3.94
CA VAL A 65 -6.76 -5.06 3.53
C VAL A 65 -6.61 -3.85 4.44
N ILE A 66 -6.53 -4.06 5.76
CA ILE A 66 -6.37 -2.97 6.74
C ILE A 66 -5.02 -2.27 6.59
N LEU A 67 -3.96 -3.02 6.24
CA LEU A 67 -2.61 -2.50 6.00
C LEU A 67 -2.50 -1.70 4.68
N MET A 68 -3.51 -1.71 3.82
CA MET A 68 -3.56 -0.86 2.62
C MET A 68 -3.52 0.62 3.00
N VAL A 69 -4.39 1.06 3.92
CA VAL A 69 -4.53 2.48 4.30
C VAL A 69 -3.21 3.11 4.80
N PRO A 70 -2.45 2.51 5.75
CA PRO A 70 -1.16 3.05 6.16
C PRO A 70 -0.09 2.97 5.07
N CYS A 71 -0.10 1.93 4.22
CA CYS A 71 0.87 1.82 3.13
C CYS A 71 0.74 2.98 2.13
N TYR A 72 -0.49 3.36 1.77
CA TYR A 72 -0.76 4.50 0.89
C TYR A 72 -0.40 5.84 1.53
N SER A 73 -0.62 5.97 2.84
CA SER A 73 -0.22 7.15 3.60
C SER A 73 1.31 7.33 3.62
N VAL A 74 2.05 6.24 3.83
CA VAL A 74 3.52 6.23 3.82
C VAL A 74 4.07 6.50 2.43
N GLU A 75 3.48 5.92 1.37
CA GLU A 75 3.85 6.21 -0.01
C GLU A 75 3.69 7.70 -0.34
N SER A 76 2.54 8.27 0.01
CA SER A 76 2.25 9.70 -0.18
C SER A 76 3.25 10.58 0.54
N PHE A 77 3.64 10.22 1.77
CA PHE A 77 4.65 10.95 2.54
C PHE A 77 6.05 10.84 1.91
N ILE A 78 6.47 9.65 1.49
CA ILE A 78 7.79 9.46 0.87
C ILE A 78 7.87 10.15 -0.50
N SER A 79 6.79 10.14 -1.27
CA SER A 79 6.69 10.86 -2.54
C SER A 79 6.83 12.37 -2.34
N LEU A 80 6.30 12.91 -1.24
CA LEU A 80 6.47 14.30 -0.83
C LEU A 80 7.93 14.64 -0.48
N VAL A 81 8.64 13.77 0.25
CA VAL A 81 10.03 14.07 0.71
C VAL A 81 11.05 13.79 -0.39
N ASN A 82 10.89 12.71 -1.14
CA ASN A 82 11.86 12.24 -2.14
C ASN A 82 11.15 11.80 -3.43
N PRO A 83 10.90 12.73 -4.38
CA PRO A 83 10.22 12.41 -5.64
C PRO A 83 11.01 11.41 -6.50
N ARG A 84 12.31 11.24 -6.28
CA ARG A 84 13.14 10.24 -6.97
C ARG A 84 12.74 8.80 -6.63
N ILE A 85 12.27 8.54 -5.42
CA ILE A 85 11.90 7.21 -4.94
C ILE A 85 10.42 6.92 -5.24
N SER A 86 9.63 7.95 -5.56
CA SER A 86 8.18 7.85 -5.86
C SER A 86 7.85 6.79 -6.90
N VAL A 87 8.65 6.66 -7.97
CA VAL A 87 8.41 5.68 -9.04
C VAL A 87 8.59 4.24 -8.53
N GLN A 88 9.62 3.98 -7.71
CA GLN A 88 9.88 2.65 -7.17
C GLN A 88 8.78 2.22 -6.18
N ILE A 89 8.31 3.17 -5.36
CA ILE A 89 7.25 2.91 -4.39
C ILE A 89 5.88 2.81 -5.07
N GLY A 90 5.67 3.55 -6.18
CA GLY A 90 4.49 3.38 -7.03
C GLY A 90 4.37 1.96 -7.57
N ILE A 91 5.46 1.37 -8.05
CA ILE A 91 5.47 -0.05 -8.49
C ILE A 91 5.15 -0.99 -7.32
N LEU A 92 5.74 -0.75 -6.14
CA LEU A 92 5.48 -1.55 -4.93
C LEU A 92 3.99 -1.49 -4.54
N ARG A 93 3.37 -0.30 -4.66
CA ARG A 93 1.95 -0.07 -4.38
C ARG A 93 1.06 -0.85 -5.35
N ASP A 94 1.34 -0.81 -6.64
CA ASP A 94 0.57 -1.54 -7.65
C ASP A 94 0.67 -3.08 -7.42
N CYS A 95 1.85 -3.56 -6.98
CA CYS A 95 2.00 -4.96 -6.53
C CYS A 95 1.19 -5.26 -5.26
N TYR A 96 1.19 -4.36 -4.28
CA TYR A 96 0.43 -4.53 -3.05
C TYR A 96 -1.09 -4.56 -3.29
N GLU A 97 -1.58 -3.74 -4.22
CA GLU A 97 -2.99 -3.72 -4.62
C GLU A 97 -3.44 -5.10 -5.15
N SER A 98 -2.59 -5.75 -5.95
CA SER A 98 -2.86 -7.12 -6.43
C SER A 98 -2.90 -8.16 -5.29
N PHE A 99 -2.03 -8.01 -4.29
CA PHE A 99 -2.03 -8.86 -3.09
C PHE A 99 -3.26 -8.64 -2.20
N ALA A 100 -3.72 -7.39 -2.09
CA ALA A 100 -4.93 -7.04 -1.35
C ALA A 100 -6.17 -7.65 -2.02
N MET A 101 -6.29 -7.56 -3.35
CA MET A 101 -7.36 -8.22 -4.11
C MET A 101 -7.35 -9.75 -3.94
N TYR A 102 -6.17 -10.39 -3.92
CA TYR A 102 -6.05 -11.82 -3.64
C TYR A 102 -6.59 -12.17 -2.24
N SER A 103 -6.22 -11.38 -1.23
CA SER A 103 -6.66 -11.60 0.14
C SER A 103 -8.17 -11.41 0.28
N PHE A 104 -8.71 -10.35 -0.34
CA PHE A 104 -10.15 -10.11 -0.39
C PHE A 104 -10.91 -11.24 -1.10
N GLY A 105 -10.39 -11.75 -2.21
CA GLY A 105 -10.99 -12.88 -2.92
C GLY A 105 -11.06 -14.15 -2.07
N ARG A 106 -9.98 -14.48 -1.34
CA ARG A 106 -9.95 -15.62 -0.40
C ARG A 106 -10.95 -15.45 0.74
N TYR A 107 -11.10 -14.23 1.26
CA TYR A 107 -12.10 -13.91 2.27
C TYR A 107 -13.53 -14.11 1.74
N LEU A 108 -13.84 -13.62 0.54
CA LEU A 108 -15.17 -13.85 -0.07
C LEU A 108 -15.45 -15.33 -0.29
N ILE A 109 -14.47 -16.10 -0.77
CA ILE A 109 -14.60 -17.55 -0.98
C ILE A 109 -14.92 -18.27 0.34
N ALA A 110 -14.29 -17.86 1.43
CA ALA A 110 -14.57 -18.38 2.77
C ALA A 110 -15.99 -18.01 3.25
N CYS A 111 -16.39 -16.74 3.11
CA CYS A 111 -17.73 -16.27 3.50
C CYS A 111 -18.86 -16.87 2.65
N LEU A 112 -18.63 -17.13 1.36
CA LEU A 112 -19.60 -17.77 0.45
C LEU A 112 -19.76 -19.27 0.71
N GLY A 113 -18.93 -19.87 1.59
CA GLY A 113 -19.04 -21.29 1.92
C GLY A 113 -18.85 -22.18 0.70
N MET A 114 -17.98 -21.79 -0.25
CA MET A 114 -17.49 -22.70 -1.28
C MET A 114 -16.62 -23.76 -0.60
N THR A 115 -17.34 -24.71 -0.06
CA THR A 115 -16.95 -25.94 0.57
C THR A 115 -16.01 -26.65 -0.40
N ILE A 116 -14.70 -26.44 -0.27
CA ILE A 116 -13.65 -27.37 -0.75
C ILE A 116 -13.71 -28.61 0.16
N LYS A 117 -14.87 -29.24 0.13
CA LYS A 117 -15.25 -30.49 0.81
C LYS A 117 -16.22 -31.29 -0.08
N LEU A 118 -16.43 -30.85 -1.34
CA LEU A 118 -17.14 -31.59 -2.38
C LEU A 118 -16.19 -32.20 -3.43
N LEU A 119 -14.86 -32.18 -3.21
CA LEU A 119 -13.88 -32.73 -4.14
C LEU A 119 -12.75 -33.54 -3.47
N PHE A 120 -12.98 -34.04 -2.25
CA PHE A 120 -12.25 -35.17 -1.67
C PHE A 120 -13.17 -35.98 -0.75
#